data_AF-A0A7L6A791-F1
#
_entry.id   AF-A0A7L6A791-F1
#
_cell.length_a   1.000
_cell.length_b   1.000
_cell.length_c   1.000
_cell.angle_alpha   90.00
_cell.angle_beta   90.00
_cell.angle_gamma   90.00
#
_symmetry.space_group_name_H-M   'P 1'
#
loop_
_entity.id
_entity.type
_entity.pdbx_description
1 polymer ?
#
loop_
_entity_poly.entity_id
_entity_poly.type
_entity_poly.pdbx_seq_one_letter_code
_entity_poly.pdbx_strand_id
1 'polypeptide(L)' 'MKGNFAAIALTVIGVVALAVNLDLLQLDIVALLRKWWPLALIGVGLALFFTPDDKGGKRPGS' A
#
# COMPACT_ATOMS: atom_id res chain seq x y z
N MET A 1 -12.86 -17.59 12.60
CA MET A 1 -13.17 -16.33 13.29
C MET A 1 -13.04 -15.13 12.34
N LYS A 2 -13.69 -15.14 11.17
CA LYS A 2 -13.45 -14.18 10.07
C LYS A 2 -14.44 -13.00 10.00
N GLY A 3 -15.33 -12.87 11.00
CA GLY A 3 -16.48 -11.96 10.92
C GLY A 3 -16.26 -10.52 11.41
N ASN A 4 -15.19 -10.24 12.17
CA ASN A 4 -15.07 -8.94 12.86
C ASN A 4 -13.88 -8.08 12.44
N PHE A 5 -13.03 -8.54 11.53
CA PHE A 5 -11.85 -7.78 11.13
C PHE A 5 -12.22 -6.41 10.51
N ALA A 6 -13.23 -6.40 9.64
CA ALA A 6 -13.73 -5.16 9.03
C ALA A 6 -14.31 -4.20 10.08
N ALA A 7 -15.07 -4.71 11.05
CA ALA A 7 -15.62 -3.89 12.13
C ALA A 7 -14.51 -3.31 13.01
N ILE A 8 -13.53 -4.12 13.41
CA ILE A 8 -12.38 -3.67 14.21
C ILE A 8 -11.58 -2.62 13.44
N ALA A 9 -11.27 -2.88 12.15
CA ALA A 9 -10.55 -1.94 11.31
C ALA A 9 -11.31 -0.61 11.19
N LEU A 10 -12.63 -0.66 10.96
CA LEU A 10 -13.46 0.53 10.85
C LEU A 10 -13.51 1.32 12.18
N THR A 11 -13.62 0.63 13.31
CA THR A 11 -13.58 1.27 14.64
C THR A 11 -12.24 1.96 14.87
N VAL A 12 -11.12 1.29 14.57
CA VAL A 12 -9.77 1.87 14.72
C VAL A 12 -9.59 3.09 13.82
N ILE A 13 -9.99 2.99 12.54
CA ILE A 13 -9.93 4.10 11.59
C ILE A 13 -10.76 5.29 12.09
N GLY A 14 -11.98 5.04 12.58
CA GLY A 14 -12.87 6.07 13.11
C GLY A 14 -12.31 6.77 14.35
N VAL A 15 -11.71 6.03 15.29
CA VAL A 15 -11.06 6.60 16.49
C VAL A 15 -9.87 7.47 16.10
N VAL A 16 -9.02 7.02 15.16
CA VAL A 16 -7.89 7.80 14.66
C VAL A 16 -8.38 9.07 13.98
N ALA A 17 -9.38 8.98 13.10
CA ALA A 17 -9.95 10.14 12.41
C ALA A 17 -10.54 11.17 13.40
N LEU A 18 -11.23 10.71 14.44
CA LEU A 18 -11.79 11.57 15.48
C LEU A 18 -10.68 12.28 16.28
N ALA A 19 -9.62 11.56 16.67
CA ALA A 19 -8.50 12.14 17.39
C ALA A 19 -7.76 13.22 16.57
N VAL A 20 -7.65 13.02 15.26
CA VAL A 20 -7.09 14.04 14.34
C VAL A 20 -8.01 15.25 14.22
N ASN A 21 -9.32 15.04 14.08
CA ASN A 21 -10.28 16.13 13.97
C ASN A 21 -10.36 17.00 15.24
N LEU A 22 -10.11 16.39 16.41
CA LEU A 22 -10.03 17.08 17.69
C LEU A 22 -8.65 17.72 17.96
N ASP A 23 -7.74 17.70 16.97
CA ASP A 23 -6.34 18.18 17.11
C ASP A 23 -5.55 17.48 18.24
N LEU A 24 -6.02 16.33 18.73
CA LEU A 24 -5.31 15.51 19.72
C LEU A 24 -4.09 14.84 19.10
N LEU A 25 -4.12 14.62 17.78
CA LEU A 25 -3.03 14.09 16.99
C LEU A 25 -2.82 14.94 15.74
N GLN A 26 -1.65 15.57 15.62
CA GLN A 26 -1.22 16.23 14.39
C GLN A 26 -0.79 15.19 13.34
N LEU A 27 -1.76 14.50 12.74
CA LEU A 27 -1.52 13.63 11.60
C LEU A 27 -1.75 14.40 10.30
N ASP A 28 -0.65 14.79 9.68
CA ASP A 28 -0.68 15.29 8.31
C ASP A 28 -0.72 14.09 7.34
N ILE A 29 -1.92 13.76 6.86
CA ILE A 29 -2.17 12.68 5.89
C ILE A 29 -1.34 12.91 4.62
N VAL A 30 -1.17 14.17 4.20
CA VAL A 30 -0.39 14.53 3.01
C VAL A 30 1.09 14.27 3.26
N ALA A 31 1.61 14.66 4.43
CA ALA A 31 3.00 14.35 4.81
C ALA A 31 3.24 12.84 4.93
N LEU A 32 2.26 12.09 5.43
CA LEU A 32 2.33 10.63 5.49
C LEU A 32 2.42 10.04 4.08
N LEU A 33 1.47 10.33 3.19
CA LEU A 33 1.49 9.88 1.80
C LEU A 33 2.80 10.24 1.09
N ARG A 34 3.32 11.46 1.33
CA ARG A 34 4.59 11.92 0.76
C ARG A 34 5.81 11.16 1.30
N LYS A 35 5.79 10.78 2.57
CA LYS A 35 6.86 9.99 3.21
C LYS A 35 6.88 8.53 2.72
N TRP A 36 5.72 7.96 2.40
CA TRP A 36 5.60 6.57 1.94
C TRP A 36 5.78 6.38 0.43
N TRP A 37 5.70 7.45 -0.38
CA TRP A 37 5.93 7.41 -1.83
C TRP A 37 7.24 6.71 -2.26
N PRO A 38 8.40 6.96 -1.63
CA PRO A 38 9.64 6.27 -1.97
C PRO A 38 9.56 4.75 -1.77
N LEU A 39 8.83 4.29 -0.74
CA LEU A 39 8.64 2.87 -0.47
C LEU A 39 7.81 2.18 -1.56
N ALA A 40 6.78 2.87 -2.06
CA ALA A 40 5.99 2.38 -3.19
C ALA A 40 6.85 2.22 -4.45
N LEU A 41 7.71 3.20 -4.76
CA LEU A 41 8.64 3.12 -5.89
C LEU A 41 9.65 1.97 -5.74
N ILE A 42 10.16 1.74 -4.52
CA ILE A 42 11.03 0.58 -4.24
C ILE A 42 10.26 -0.71 -4.48
N GLY A 43 9.02 -0.82 -3.98
CA GLY A 43 8.17 -1.99 -4.20
C GLY A 43 7.90 -2.25 -5.69
N VAL A 44 7.64 -1.20 -6.47
CA VAL A 44 7.50 -1.30 -7.93
C VAL A 44 8.80 -1.76 -8.57
N GLY A 45 9.96 -1.19 -8.20
CA GLY A 45 11.26 -1.60 -8.71
C GLY A 45 11.57 -3.07 -8.41
N LEU A 46 11.26 -3.54 -7.20
CA LEU A 46 11.37 -4.95 -6.83
C LEU A 46 10.43 -5.81 -7.65
N ALA A 47 9.16 -5.43 -7.78
CA ALA A 47 8.20 -6.17 -8.60
C ALA A 47 8.69 -6.33 -10.05
N LEU A 48 9.26 -5.27 -10.64
CA LEU A 48 9.84 -5.33 -11.99
C LEU A 48 11.08 -6.24 -12.06
N PHE A 49 11.91 -6.28 -11.03
CA PHE A 49 13.08 -7.17 -10.97
C PHE A 49 12.69 -8.65 -10.86
N PHE A 50 11.57 -8.92 -10.18
CA PHE A 50 11.04 -10.27 -10.02
C PHE A 50 10.01 -10.65 -11.08
N THR A 51 9.61 -9.74 -11.97
CA THR A 51 8.84 -10.09 -13.17
C THR A 51 9.73 -10.99 -14.03
N PRO A 52 9.37 -12.27 -14.20
CA PRO A 52 10.14 -13.17 -15.05
C PRO A 52 10.14 -12.59 -16.46
N ASP A 53 11.33 -12.40 -17.01
CA ASP A 53 11.52 -12.11 -18.42
C ASP A 53 10.88 -13.28 -19.18
N ASP A 54 9.70 -13.08 -19.78
CA ASP A 54 9.10 -14.02 -20.72
C ASP A 54 9.96 -14.04 -22.00
N LYS A 55 11.22 -14.50 -21.88
CA LYS A 55 12.04 -15.00 -22.97
C LYS A 55 11.57 -16.41 -23.34
N GLY A 56 10.26 -16.53 -23.62
CA GLY A 56 9.71 -17.64 -24.38
C GLY A 56 10.13 -17.48 -25.83
N GLY A 57 11.33 -17.95 -26.15
CA GLY A 57 11.84 -18.02 -27.52
C GLY A 57 10.92 -18.84 -28.41
N LYS A 58 10.03 -18.18 -29.15
CA LYS A 58 9.40 -18.77 -30.33
C LYS A 58 10.24 -18.37 -31.54
N ARG A 59 11.19 -19.24 -31.91
CA ARG A 59 11.81 -19.22 -33.24
C ARG A 59 10.69 -19.41 -34.27
N PRO A 60 10.45 -18.49 -35.21
CA PRO A 60 9.60 -18.77 -36.36
C PRO A 60 10.50 -19.40 -37.43
N GLY A 61 10.47 -20.73 -37.52
CA GLY A 61 11.29 -21.45 -38.49
C GLY A 61 10.95 -22.92 -38.52
N SER A 62 9.89 -23.26 -39.25
CA SER A 62 9.66 -24.57 -39.89
C SER A 62 8.45 -24.44 -40.80
#